data_AF-X0W845-F1
#
_entry.id   AF-X0W845-F1
#
_cell.length_a   1.000
_cell.length_b   1.000
_cell.length_c   1.000
_cell.angle_alpha   90.00
_cell.angle_beta   90.00
_cell.angle_gamma   90.00
#
_symmetry.space_group_name_H-M   'P 1'
#
loop_
_entity.id
_entity.type
_entity.pdbx_description
1 polymer ?
#
loop_
_entity_poly.entity_id
_entity_poly.type
_entity_poly.pdbx_seq_one_letter_code
_entity_poly.pdbx_strand_id
1 'polypeptide(L)' 'MAKEPGDIVEVDTLDVRPLQGMILKHFTARDIISRWDVLEAHARATSRTASGFIDTLLERMPFPIKAT' A
#
# COMPACT_ATOMS: atom_id res chain seq x y z
N MET A 1 -2.85 -17.34 11.75
CA MET A 1 -3.03 -17.47 10.29
C MET A 1 -4.17 -16.55 9.89
N ALA A 2 -4.01 -15.81 8.79
CA ALA A 2 -5.10 -15.07 8.17
C ALA A 2 -6.15 -16.04 7.62
N LYS A 3 -7.42 -15.63 7.71
CA LYS A 3 -8.60 -16.42 7.36
C LYS A 3 -9.59 -15.61 6.54
N GLU A 4 -9.67 -14.30 6.76
CA GLU A 4 -10.59 -13.41 6.06
C GLU A 4 -9.90 -12.15 5.52
N PRO A 5 -10.47 -11.48 4.50
CA PRO A 5 -9.91 -10.23 3.98
C PRO A 5 -9.75 -9.19 5.08
N GLY A 6 -8.60 -8.50 5.08
CA GLY A 6 -8.24 -7.50 6.08
C GLY A 6 -7.52 -8.07 7.31
N ASP A 7 -7.37 -9.40 7.43
CA ASP A 7 -6.58 -10.01 8.51
C ASP A 7 -5.09 -9.67 8.43
N ILE A 8 -4.52 -9.73 7.23
CA ILE A 8 -3.12 -9.41 6.96
C ILE A 8 -3.04 -8.71 5.62
N VAL A 9 -2.57 -7.46 5.65
CA VAL A 9 -2.24 -6.67 4.46
C VAL A 9 -0.73 -6.48 4.43
N GLU A 10 -0.10 -6.95 3.36
CA GLU A 10 1.33 -6.76 3.13
C GLU A 10 1.55 -5.40 2.49
N VAL A 11 2.42 -4.59 3.08
CA VAL A 11 2.79 -3.26 2.59
C VAL A 11 4.25 -3.27 2.17
N ASP A 12 4.53 -2.76 0.97
CA ASP A 12 5.89 -2.64 0.43
C ASP A 12 6.06 -1.32 -0.32
N THR A 13 7.30 -0.96 -0.63
CA THR A 13 7.64 0.21 -1.44
C THR A 13 8.75 -0.13 -2.41
N LEU A 14 8.53 0.14 -3.70
CA LEU A 14 9.53 -0.05 -4.76
C LEU A 14 9.77 1.21 -5.58
N ASP A 15 10.93 1.27 -6.22
CA ASP A 15 11.25 2.33 -7.19
C ASP A 15 10.76 1.93 -8.57
N VAL A 16 9.89 2.75 -9.16
CA VAL A 16 9.49 2.62 -10.56
C VAL A 16 10.07 3.76 -11.39
N ARG A 17 10.44 3.46 -12.63
CA ARG A 17 11.09 4.40 -13.57
C ARG A 17 10.27 4.48 -14.87
N PRO A 18 9.16 5.24 -14.88
CA PRO A 18 8.25 5.26 -16.03
C PRO A 18 8.86 5.92 -17.26
N LEU A 19 9.75 6.90 -17.03
CA LEU A 19 10.46 7.66 -18.06
C LEU A 19 11.94 7.81 -17.65
N GLN A 20 12.80 8.08 -18.62
CA GLN A 20 14.20 8.40 -18.36
C GLN A 20 14.33 9.59 -17.41
N GLY A 21 15.19 9.44 -16.39
CA GLY A 21 15.44 10.46 -15.37
C GLY A 21 14.38 10.58 -14.28
N MET A 22 13.26 9.85 -14.38
CA MET A 22 12.20 9.87 -13.37
C MET A 22 12.25 8.63 -12.48
N ILE A 23 12.15 8.83 -11.16
CA ILE A 23 12.00 7.77 -10.16
C ILE A 23 10.79 8.13 -9.30
N LEU A 24 9.83 7.22 -9.22
CA LEU A 24 8.72 7.32 -8.29
C LEU A 24 8.84 6.19 -7.25
N LYS A 25 8.43 6.49 -6.02
CA LYS A 25 8.27 5.54 -4.94
C LYS A 25 6.85 5.01 -5.02
N HIS A 26 6.72 3.78 -5.47
CA HIS A 26 5.44 3.09 -5.59
C HIS A 26 5.18 2.34 -4.29
N PHE A 27 4.23 2.84 -3.52
CA PHE A 27 3.71 2.21 -2.33
C PHE A 27 2.63 1.20 -2.75
N THR A 28 2.75 -0.02 -2.26
CA THR A 28 1.83 -1.10 -2.59
C THR A 28 1.31 -1.74 -1.34
N ALA A 29 0.03 -2.07 -1.32
CA ALA A 29 -0.57 -2.88 -0.29
C ALA A 29 -1.42 -3.98 -0.92
N ARG A 30 -1.30 -5.21 -0.40
CA ARG A 30 -2.06 -6.36 -0.85
C ARG A 30 -2.63 -7.12 0.34
N ASP A 31 -3.94 -7.32 0.34
CA ASP A 31 -4.55 -8.30 1.24
C ASP A 31 -4.24 -9.73 0.78
N ILE A 32 -3.75 -10.58 1.69
CA ILE A 32 -3.26 -11.91 1.31
C ILE A 32 -4.37 -12.91 1.01
N ILE A 33 -5.60 -12.64 1.45
CA ILE A 33 -6.77 -13.53 1.26
C ILE A 33 -7.54 -13.19 -0.01
N SER A 34 -8.05 -11.95 -0.12
CA SER A 34 -8.83 -11.45 -1.26
C SER A 34 -7.97 -11.08 -2.46
N ARG A 35 -6.67 -10.83 -2.26
CA ARG A 35 -5.74 -10.31 -3.28
C ARG A 35 -6.10 -8.91 -3.78
N TRP A 36 -6.91 -8.17 -3.04
CA TRP A 36 -7.19 -6.77 -3.34
C TRP A 36 -5.93 -5.91 -3.13
N ASP A 37 -5.67 -5.04 -4.10
CA ASP A 37 -4.50 -4.16 -4.12
C ASP A 37 -4.90 -2.69 -3.94
N VAL A 38 -4.10 -1.95 -3.17
CA VAL A 38 -4.13 -0.49 -3.13
C VAL A 38 -2.73 0.02 -3.44
N LEU A 39 -2.66 0.99 -4.35
CA LEU A 39 -1.40 1.48 -4.92
C LEU A 39 -1.37 3.01 -4.86
N GLU A 40 -0.22 3.58 -4.50
CA GLU A 40 0.05 5.01 -4.64
C GLU A 40 1.48 5.27 -5.12
N ALA A 41 1.66 6.30 -5.95
CA ALA A 41 2.97 6.74 -6.39
C ALA A 41 3.32 8.10 -5.75
N HIS A 42 4.49 8.16 -5.12
CA HIS A 42 5.01 9.35 -4.47
C HIS A 42 6.38 9.72 -5.05
N ALA A 43 6.74 11.00 -5.08
CA ALA A 43 8.08 11.41 -5.52
C ALA A 43 9.19 11.05 -4.51
N ARG A 44 8.83 10.80 -3.24
CA ARG A 44 9.76 10.49 -2.14
C ARG A 44 9.12 9.49 -1.17
N ALA A 45 9.96 8.70 -0.50
CA ALA A 45 9.56 7.78 0.55
C ALA A 45 9.98 8.42 1.88
N THR A 46 9.00 8.99 2.58
CA THR A 46 9.19 9.65 3.88
C THR A 46 8.18 9.09 4.86
N SER A 47 8.39 9.27 6.17
CA SER A 47 7.40 8.87 7.18
C SER A 47 6.04 9.53 6.95
N ARG A 48 6.01 10.77 6.40
CA ARG A 48 4.76 11.46 6.07
C ARG A 48 4.01 10.79 4.93
N THR A 49 4.69 10.44 3.84
CA THR A 49 4.05 9.77 2.70
C THR A 49 3.64 8.34 3.06
N ALA A 50 4.42 7.65 3.89
CA ALA A 50 4.05 6.34 4.43
C ALA A 50 2.79 6.42 5.31
N SER A 51 2.72 7.39 6.23
CA SER A 51 1.52 7.59 7.07
C SER A 51 0.29 7.91 6.22
N GLY A 52 0.43 8.81 5.24
CA GLY A 52 -0.68 9.13 4.32
C GLY A 52 -1.12 7.92 3.50
N PHE A 53 -0.18 7.04 3.11
CA PHE A 53 -0.54 5.80 2.43
C PHE A 53 -1.38 4.89 3.32
N ILE A 54 -1.07 4.79 4.62
CA ILE A 54 -1.91 4.03 5.58
C ILE A 54 -3.34 4.59 5.63
N ASP A 55 -3.50 5.91 5.66
CA ASP A 55 -4.84 6.54 5.60
C ASP A 55 -5.57 6.13 4.31
N THR A 56 -4.89 6.15 3.17
CA THR A 56 -5.43 5.67 1.90
C THR A 56 -5.84 4.19 1.96
N LEU A 57 -5.08 3.33 2.65
CA LEU A 57 -5.45 1.92 2.82
C LEU A 57 -6.79 1.77 3.56
N LEU A 58 -6.95 2.52 4.66
CA LEU A 58 -8.17 2.48 5.46
C LEU A 58 -9.38 3.04 4.72
N GLU A 59 -9.18 4.04 3.85
CA GLU A 59 -10.26 4.62 3.04
C GLU A 59 -10.65 3.72 1.86
N ARG A 60 -9.68 3.11 1.16
CA ARG A 60 -9.91 2.45 -0.14
C ARG A 60 -10.09 0.94 -0.08
N MET A 61 -9.71 0.28 1.01
CA MET A 61 -10.02 -1.15 1.15
C MET A 61 -11.53 -1.34 1.28
N PRO A 62 -12.14 -2.29 0.53
CA PRO A 62 -13.58 -2.54 0.59
C PRO A 62 -14.00 -3.33 1.84
N PHE A 63 -13.07 -3.57 2.76
CA PHE A 63 -13.24 -4.30 4.02
C PHE A 63 -12.36 -3.67 5.11
N PRO A 64 -12.72 -3.82 6.40
CA PRO A 64 -11.91 -3.30 7.49
C PRO A 64 -10.55 -4.01 7.55
N ILE A 65 -9.47 -3.25 7.66
CA ILE A 65 -8.15 -3.78 7.98
C ILE A 65 -8.05 -3.96 9.50
N LYS A 66 -7.63 -5.14 9.95
CA LYS A 66 -7.38 -5.40 11.37
C LYS A 66 -6.02 -4.85 11.75
N ALA A 67 -6.02 -3.91 12.69
CA ALA A 67 -4.81 -3.50 13.41
C ALA A 67 -4.70 -4.33 14.69
N THR A 68 -3.51 -4.89 14.95
CA THR A 68 -3.22 -5.59 16.21
C THR A 68 -2.29 -4.75 17.07
#